data_AF-C3NC18-F1
#
_entry.id   AF-C3NC18-F1
#
_cell.length_a   1.000
_cell.length_b   1.000
_cell.length_c   1.000
_cell.angle_alpha   90.00
_cell.angle_beta   90.00
_cell.angle_gamma   90.00
#
_symmetry.space_group_name_H-M   'P 1'
#
loop_
_entity.id
_entity.type
_entity.pdbx_description
1 polymer ?
#
loop_
_entity_poly.entity_id
_entity_poly.type
_entity_poly.pdbx_seq_one_letter_code
_entity_poly.pdbx_strand_id
1 'polypeptide(L)'
;MVERKCPEPGREGSAFESPRGVVREVKGDNLPSKVAEDCYREALATYKGWYNNPRRGRFPRVYRPTVWLTPRASYNVDFEAMTVRIVSVGELSILGYPRNLKEYMGWKMKEARLVIRDDKAFLKVVFEKEEQKVEPKESIAVDINMAEVVVGKDDKNYVRIPTRLEEVHHWKSLAERLLKKYPRRWRENKRILYRVRSFHLKARRIMEDFARKVGKWIVDVAKRMGVNVIKLESLKNLIKSVEKLSKEFRDKLYLMQYRRLQYWISWQAKKRGMTVEFVNPSYSSVSCPKCGKRMVEVSHRWFKCSCGYENDRDVIAITNLNGRGSLTLSTAPQMRDVNPNR
;
A
#
# COMPACT_ATOMS: atom_id res chain seq x y z
N MET A 1 7.54 -49.90 17.19
CA MET A 1 6.66 -50.63 16.26
C MET A 1 5.30 -49.97 16.34
N VAL A 2 4.80 -49.18 15.38
CA VAL A 2 4.85 -49.31 13.92
C VAL A 2 5.40 -48.02 13.29
N GLU A 3 6.49 -48.17 12.54
CA GLU A 3 7.07 -47.13 11.69
C GLU A 3 6.28 -47.02 10.39
N ARG A 4 5.97 -45.80 9.94
CA ARG A 4 5.81 -45.52 8.51
C ARG A 4 6.63 -44.28 8.15
N LYS A 5 7.67 -44.53 7.35
CA LYS A 5 8.62 -43.57 6.80
C LYS A 5 7.91 -42.51 5.96
N CYS A 6 8.27 -41.25 6.20
CA CYS A 6 8.10 -40.16 5.24
C CYS A 6 8.90 -40.46 3.96
N PRO A 7 8.35 -40.30 2.74
CA PRO A 7 9.16 -40.26 1.54
C PRO A 7 9.82 -38.88 1.39
N GLU A 8 11.13 -38.88 1.13
CA GLU A 8 11.92 -37.72 0.73
C GLU A 8 11.53 -37.18 -0.67
N PRO A 9 11.81 -35.89 -0.97
CA PRO A 9 11.34 -35.24 -2.18
C PRO A 9 12.28 -35.51 -3.38
N GLY A 10 11.90 -36.48 -4.21
CA GLY A 10 12.48 -36.69 -5.54
C GLY A 10 11.97 -35.66 -6.54
N ARG A 11 12.89 -35.00 -7.25
CA ARG A 11 12.62 -34.14 -8.39
C ARG A 11 12.25 -35.00 -9.60
N GLU A 12 11.15 -34.67 -10.27
CA GLU A 12 11.06 -34.75 -11.73
C GLU A 12 9.98 -33.77 -12.20
N GLY A 13 10.30 -33.03 -13.26
CA GLY A 13 9.56 -31.85 -13.70
C GLY A 13 8.28 -32.18 -14.45
N SER A 14 7.22 -31.44 -14.18
CA SER A 14 6.11 -31.28 -15.13
C SER A 14 6.24 -29.96 -15.88
N ALA A 15 6.55 -30.08 -17.17
CA ALA A 15 6.36 -29.04 -18.16
C ALA A 15 4.86 -29.02 -18.51
N PHE A 16 4.19 -27.88 -18.32
CA PHE A 16 2.82 -27.70 -18.82
C PHE A 16 2.87 -27.00 -20.18
N GLU A 17 2.51 -27.74 -21.23
CA GLU A 17 2.17 -27.21 -22.56
C GLU A 17 0.65 -27.19 -22.78
N SER A 18 0.19 -26.13 -23.45
CA SER A 18 -1.14 -25.92 -24.05
C SER A 18 -2.38 -25.82 -23.11
N PRO A 19 -3.28 -24.84 -23.32
CA PRO A 19 -4.52 -24.66 -22.54
C PRO A 19 -5.52 -25.82 -22.61
N ARG A 20 -5.40 -26.76 -23.55
CA ARG A 20 -6.30 -27.93 -23.67
C ARG A 20 -5.93 -29.10 -22.74
N GLY A 21 -4.68 -29.15 -22.25
CA GLY A 21 -4.21 -30.22 -21.36
C GLY A 21 -4.63 -30.08 -19.89
N VAL A 22 -4.93 -28.86 -19.44
CA VAL A 22 -5.35 -28.56 -18.05
C VAL A 22 -6.65 -29.29 -17.67
N VAL A 23 -7.46 -29.71 -18.64
CA VAL A 23 -8.76 -30.35 -18.39
C VAL A 23 -8.63 -31.85 -18.07
N ARG A 24 -7.53 -32.53 -18.43
CA ARG A 24 -7.40 -33.98 -18.19
C ARG A 24 -6.82 -34.34 -16.83
N GLU A 25 -6.03 -33.47 -16.19
CA GLU A 25 -5.35 -33.78 -14.92
C GLU A 25 -6.00 -33.18 -13.67
N VAL A 26 -7.16 -32.52 -13.77
CA VAL A 26 -8.08 -32.34 -12.63
C VAL A 26 -8.99 -33.58 -12.48
N LYS A 27 -8.58 -34.72 -13.04
CA LYS A 27 -9.08 -36.06 -12.70
C LYS A 27 -8.11 -36.74 -11.72
N GLY A 28 -7.73 -36.02 -10.67
CA GLY A 28 -7.33 -36.65 -9.41
C GLY A 28 -8.59 -36.81 -8.57
N ASP A 29 -8.96 -38.04 -8.29
CA ASP A 29 -10.23 -38.54 -7.75
C ASP A 29 -10.99 -37.61 -6.76
N ASN A 30 -12.28 -37.38 -7.08
CA ASN A 30 -13.34 -36.89 -6.19
C ASN A 30 -13.30 -35.42 -5.68
N LEU A 31 -12.80 -34.45 -6.45
CA LEU A 31 -13.09 -33.03 -6.16
C LEU A 31 -14.57 -32.71 -6.47
N PRO A 32 -15.35 -32.16 -5.51
CA PRO A 32 -16.68 -31.66 -5.75
C PRO A 32 -16.70 -30.64 -6.88
N SER A 33 -17.72 -30.74 -7.75
CA SER A 33 -17.86 -29.96 -8.98
C SER A 33 -17.57 -28.46 -8.79
N LYS A 34 -18.09 -27.85 -7.71
CA LYS A 34 -17.86 -26.43 -7.41
C LYS A 34 -16.41 -26.07 -7.16
N VAL A 35 -15.65 -26.94 -6.49
CA VAL A 35 -14.23 -26.71 -6.19
C VAL A 35 -13.40 -26.81 -7.47
N ALA A 36 -13.73 -27.76 -8.36
CA ALA A 36 -13.11 -27.87 -9.67
C ALA A 36 -13.35 -26.62 -10.54
N GLU A 37 -14.58 -26.09 -10.55
CA GLU A 37 -14.90 -24.82 -11.21
C GLU A 37 -14.08 -23.65 -10.67
N ASP A 38 -13.94 -23.54 -9.35
CA ASP A 38 -13.19 -22.44 -8.76
C ASP A 38 -11.68 -22.53 -9.07
N CYS A 39 -11.10 -23.73 -9.10
CA CYS A 39 -9.73 -23.96 -9.60
C CYS A 39 -9.57 -23.50 -11.06
N TYR A 40 -10.54 -23.83 -11.92
CA TYR A 40 -10.53 -23.40 -13.32
C TYR A 40 -10.61 -21.88 -13.45
N ARG A 41 -11.47 -21.22 -12.66
CA ARG A 41 -11.60 -19.75 -12.62
C ARG A 41 -10.29 -19.08 -12.20
N GLU A 42 -9.61 -19.62 -11.20
CA GLU A 42 -8.31 -19.10 -10.75
C GLU A 42 -7.22 -19.21 -11.84
N ALA A 43 -7.15 -20.37 -12.50
CA ALA A 43 -6.21 -20.59 -13.60
C ALA A 43 -6.48 -19.64 -14.77
N LEU A 44 -7.74 -19.49 -15.17
CA LEU A 44 -8.17 -18.59 -16.25
C LEU A 44 -7.89 -17.12 -15.92
N ALA A 45 -8.17 -16.68 -14.69
CA ALA A 45 -7.87 -15.31 -14.24
C ALA A 45 -6.36 -15.03 -14.28
N THR A 46 -5.55 -15.99 -13.84
CA THR A 46 -4.08 -15.90 -13.87
C THR A 46 -3.56 -15.81 -15.31
N TYR A 47 -4.09 -16.66 -16.20
CA TYR A 47 -3.75 -16.64 -17.63
C TYR A 47 -4.12 -15.31 -18.29
N LYS A 48 -5.36 -14.82 -18.10
CA LYS A 48 -5.82 -13.53 -18.64
C LYS A 48 -4.94 -12.38 -18.15
N GLY A 49 -4.57 -12.38 -16.87
CA GLY A 49 -3.65 -11.38 -16.31
C GLY A 49 -2.27 -11.39 -16.98
N TRP A 50 -1.74 -12.56 -17.30
CA TRP A 50 -0.49 -12.69 -18.07
C TRP A 50 -0.67 -12.26 -19.54
N TYR A 51 -1.75 -12.70 -20.18
CA TYR A 51 -2.04 -12.42 -21.59
C TYR A 51 -2.22 -10.92 -21.87
N ASN A 52 -2.89 -10.23 -20.95
CA ASN A 52 -3.16 -8.78 -21.02
C ASN A 52 -1.96 -7.92 -20.61
N ASN A 53 -0.89 -8.51 -20.05
CA ASN A 53 0.31 -7.77 -19.71
C ASN A 53 1.15 -7.52 -20.98
N PRO A 54 1.36 -6.26 -21.41
CA PRO A 54 2.08 -5.95 -22.65
C PRO A 54 3.50 -6.54 -22.72
N ARG A 55 4.14 -6.73 -21.57
CA ARG A 55 5.50 -7.26 -21.50
C ARG A 55 5.58 -8.78 -21.53
N ARG A 56 4.43 -9.48 -21.48
CA ARG A 56 4.30 -10.96 -21.44
C ARG A 56 5.48 -11.64 -20.77
N GLY A 57 5.67 -11.34 -19.47
CA GLY A 57 6.79 -11.86 -18.68
C GLY A 57 6.75 -13.39 -18.56
N ARG A 58 7.43 -13.94 -17.56
CA ARG A 58 7.44 -15.40 -17.33
C ARG A 58 6.01 -15.95 -17.28
N PHE A 59 5.78 -17.03 -18.02
CA PHE A 59 4.51 -17.72 -18.05
C PHE A 59 4.08 -18.11 -16.62
N PRO A 60 2.81 -17.88 -16.23
CA PRO A 60 2.36 -18.16 -14.89
C PRO A 60 2.45 -19.65 -14.58
N ARG A 61 3.07 -19.97 -13.45
CA ARG A 61 3.14 -21.33 -12.90
C ARG A 61 2.64 -21.29 -11.47
N VAL A 62 1.77 -22.23 -11.12
CA VAL A 62 1.26 -22.39 -9.75
C VAL A 62 2.26 -23.25 -8.99
N TYR A 63 3.02 -22.63 -8.09
CA TYR A 63 4.03 -23.32 -7.29
C TYR A 63 3.53 -23.78 -5.92
N ARG A 64 2.27 -23.44 -5.57
CA ARG A 64 1.66 -23.74 -4.26
C ARG A 64 0.19 -24.08 -4.45
N PRO A 65 -0.36 -25.02 -3.69
CA PRO A 65 -1.78 -25.31 -3.71
C PRO A 65 -2.52 -24.09 -3.14
N THR A 66 -3.20 -23.35 -4.02
CA THR A 66 -4.16 -22.32 -3.66
C THR A 66 -5.47 -22.66 -4.33
N VAL A 67 -6.56 -22.44 -3.60
CA VAL A 67 -7.91 -22.67 -4.11
C VAL A 67 -8.72 -21.41 -3.84
N TRP A 68 -9.30 -20.87 -4.90
CA TRP A 68 -10.31 -19.84 -4.82
C TRP A 68 -11.62 -20.44 -4.30
N LEU A 69 -12.29 -19.75 -3.39
CA LEU A 69 -13.53 -20.22 -2.78
C LEU A 69 -14.61 -19.16 -2.95
N THR A 70 -15.77 -19.58 -3.41
CA THR A 70 -16.97 -18.78 -3.63
C THR A 70 -17.87 -18.82 -2.39
N PRO A 71 -18.28 -17.64 -1.86
CA PRO A 71 -19.07 -17.57 -0.62
C PRO A 71 -20.44 -18.24 -0.80
N ARG A 72 -20.88 -18.96 0.24
CA ARG A 72 -22.11 -19.77 0.29
C ARG A 72 -22.18 -20.95 -0.70
N ALA A 73 -21.16 -21.14 -1.55
CA ALA A 73 -21.10 -22.24 -2.50
C ALA A 73 -19.98 -23.23 -2.14
N SER A 74 -18.73 -22.77 -2.13
CA SER A 74 -17.57 -23.60 -1.76
C SER A 74 -17.00 -23.28 -0.37
N TYR A 75 -17.41 -22.16 0.24
CA TYR A 75 -17.16 -21.90 1.65
C TYR A 75 -18.22 -21.03 2.33
N ASN A 76 -18.35 -21.20 3.65
CA ASN A 76 -19.09 -20.28 4.50
C ASN A 76 -18.34 -20.09 5.83
N VAL A 77 -18.48 -18.92 6.45
CA VAL A 77 -17.89 -18.61 7.75
C VAL A 77 -19.00 -18.29 8.73
N ASP A 78 -18.97 -18.94 9.89
CA ASP A 78 -19.77 -18.59 11.05
C ASP A 78 -18.88 -17.83 12.03
N PHE A 79 -19.18 -16.54 12.23
CA PHE A 79 -18.42 -15.67 13.12
C PHE A 79 -18.85 -15.76 14.59
N GLU A 80 -20.01 -16.37 14.88
CA GLU A 80 -20.48 -16.59 16.26
C GLU A 80 -19.86 -17.87 16.81
N ALA A 81 -19.96 -18.97 16.06
CA ALA A 81 -19.31 -20.23 16.38
C ALA A 81 -17.81 -20.23 16.08
N MET A 82 -17.31 -19.21 15.37
CA MET A 82 -15.93 -19.13 14.89
C MET A 82 -15.51 -20.39 14.12
N THR A 83 -16.38 -20.85 13.21
CA THR A 83 -16.12 -21.99 12.33
C THR A 83 -16.12 -21.58 10.86
N VAL A 84 -15.41 -22.35 10.04
CA VAL A 84 -15.48 -22.26 8.59
C VAL A 84 -15.89 -23.62 8.05
N ARG A 85 -16.93 -23.63 7.21
CA ARG A 85 -17.27 -24.79 6.38
C ARG A 85 -16.64 -24.60 5.01
N ILE A 86 -15.82 -25.56 4.57
CA ILE A 86 -15.26 -25.59 3.23
C ILE A 86 -15.71 -26.90 2.58
N VAL A 87 -16.25 -26.82 1.37
CA VAL A 87 -16.64 -28.01 0.61
C VAL A 87 -15.41 -28.91 0.42
N SER A 88 -15.60 -30.23 0.53
CA SER A 88 -14.55 -31.28 0.52
C SER A 88 -13.67 -31.38 1.76
N VAL A 89 -13.61 -30.35 2.60
CA VAL A 89 -12.77 -30.37 3.82
C VAL A 89 -13.62 -30.59 5.07
N GLY A 90 -14.86 -30.09 5.05
CA GLY A 90 -15.77 -30.14 6.20
C GLY A 90 -15.73 -28.84 7.00
N GLU A 91 -16.08 -28.96 8.27
CA GLU A 91 -16.14 -27.83 9.20
C GLU A 91 -14.87 -27.76 10.06
N LEU A 92 -14.28 -26.57 10.13
CA LEU A 92 -13.02 -26.31 10.83
C LEU A 92 -13.19 -25.15 11.80
N SER A 93 -12.60 -25.27 12.99
CA SER A 93 -12.54 -24.17 13.95
C SER A 93 -11.51 -23.11 13.53
N ILE A 94 -11.86 -21.84 13.69
CA ILE A 94 -10.98 -20.71 13.42
C ILE A 94 -10.11 -20.46 14.66
N LEU A 95 -8.86 -20.89 14.59
CA LEU A 95 -7.90 -20.77 15.70
C LEU A 95 -7.39 -19.34 15.93
N GLY A 96 -7.51 -18.46 14.94
CA GLY A 96 -7.00 -17.10 15.04
C GLY A 96 -7.51 -16.19 13.94
N TYR A 97 -7.77 -14.94 14.31
CA TYR A 97 -8.35 -13.93 13.43
C TYR A 97 -7.78 -12.54 13.74
N PRO A 98 -7.90 -11.57 12.80
CA PRO A 98 -7.45 -10.21 13.03
C PRO A 98 -8.22 -9.55 14.19
N ARG A 99 -7.52 -8.79 15.05
CA ARG A 99 -8.16 -8.06 16.17
C ARG A 99 -9.28 -7.12 15.72
N ASN A 100 -9.22 -6.65 14.48
CA ASN A 100 -10.19 -5.74 13.88
C ASN A 100 -11.28 -6.46 13.07
N LEU A 101 -11.48 -7.78 13.24
CA LEU A 101 -12.51 -8.54 12.52
C LEU A 101 -13.91 -7.90 12.65
N LYS A 102 -14.25 -7.38 13.84
CA LYS A 102 -15.52 -6.70 14.12
C LYS A 102 -15.82 -5.54 13.14
N GLU A 103 -14.80 -4.86 12.62
CA GLU A 103 -14.97 -3.77 11.66
C GLU A 103 -15.51 -4.25 10.29
N TYR A 104 -15.42 -5.55 10.00
CA TYR A 104 -15.78 -6.16 8.72
C TYR A 104 -17.03 -7.04 8.79
N MET A 105 -17.57 -7.32 9.98
CA MET A 105 -18.71 -8.24 10.15
C MET A 105 -19.97 -7.76 9.43
N GLY A 106 -20.16 -6.44 9.29
CA GLY A 106 -21.26 -5.86 8.52
C GLY A 106 -20.99 -5.71 7.01
N TRP A 107 -19.85 -6.21 6.51
CA TRP A 107 -19.47 -6.09 5.09
C TRP A 107 -19.87 -7.36 4.34
N LYS A 108 -20.11 -7.23 3.04
CA LYS A 108 -20.46 -8.37 2.20
C LYS A 108 -19.24 -9.26 2.00
N MET A 109 -19.34 -10.51 2.42
CA MET A 109 -18.31 -11.52 2.18
C MET A 109 -18.26 -11.90 0.68
N LYS A 110 -17.05 -11.96 0.11
CA LYS A 110 -16.80 -12.25 -1.31
C LYS A 110 -15.93 -13.51 -1.42
N GLU A 111 -15.06 -13.61 -2.41
CA GLU A 111 -14.21 -14.79 -2.57
C GLU A 111 -13.21 -14.93 -1.42
N ALA A 112 -12.85 -16.17 -1.08
CA ALA A 112 -11.76 -16.48 -0.17
C ALA A 112 -10.65 -17.26 -0.87
N ARG A 113 -9.45 -17.24 -0.30
CA ARG A 113 -8.35 -18.13 -0.72
C ARG A 113 -7.83 -18.91 0.48
N LEU A 114 -7.83 -20.23 0.36
CA LEU A 114 -7.15 -21.10 1.30
C LEU A 114 -5.67 -21.18 0.92
N VAL A 115 -4.79 -20.89 1.88
CA VAL A 115 -3.33 -20.90 1.69
C VAL A 115 -2.69 -21.73 2.78
N ILE A 116 -1.96 -22.77 2.39
CA ILE A 116 -1.17 -23.58 3.31
C ILE A 116 0.27 -23.07 3.31
N ARG A 117 0.81 -22.80 4.50
CA ARG A 117 2.18 -22.31 4.66
C ARG A 117 2.74 -22.71 6.01
N ASP A 118 3.94 -23.28 6.02
CA ASP A 118 4.67 -23.66 7.24
C ASP A 118 3.76 -24.50 8.16
N ASP A 119 3.09 -25.51 7.57
CA ASP A 119 2.09 -26.41 8.18
C ASP A 119 0.88 -25.73 8.83
N LYS A 120 0.60 -24.47 8.45
CA LYS A 120 -0.56 -23.71 8.89
C LYS A 120 -1.47 -23.38 7.72
N ALA A 121 -2.77 -23.51 7.95
CA ALA A 121 -3.80 -23.12 7.00
C ALA A 121 -4.28 -21.68 7.29
N PHE A 122 -4.32 -20.85 6.26
CA PHE A 122 -4.82 -19.47 6.33
C PHE A 122 -5.95 -19.29 5.34
N LEU A 123 -7.14 -18.95 5.82
CA LEU A 123 -8.25 -18.53 4.98
C LEU A 123 -8.24 -17.00 4.82
N LYS A 124 -8.02 -16.54 3.60
CA LYS A 124 -8.02 -15.12 3.25
C LYS A 124 -9.36 -14.74 2.65
N VAL A 125 -10.25 -14.23 3.48
CA VAL A 125 -11.60 -13.79 3.07
C VAL A 125 -11.56 -12.36 2.56
N VAL A 126 -12.14 -12.10 1.39
CA VAL A 126 -12.33 -10.75 0.85
C VAL A 126 -13.70 -10.22 1.31
N PHE A 127 -13.73 -8.96 1.73
CA PHE A 127 -14.95 -8.25 2.12
C PHE A 127 -15.15 -7.04 1.20
N GLU A 128 -16.40 -6.79 0.85
CA GLU A 128 -16.85 -5.68 0.03
C GLU A 128 -17.78 -4.77 0.85
N LYS A 129 -17.52 -3.46 0.76
CA LYS A 129 -18.34 -2.41 1.34
C LYS A 129 -18.55 -1.36 0.26
N GLU A 130 -19.78 -0.89 0.11
CA GLU A 130 -20.10 0.20 -0.79
C GLU A 130 -19.48 1.52 -0.30
N GLU A 131 -18.97 2.32 -1.23
CA GLU A 131 -18.43 3.64 -0.91
C GLU A 131 -19.59 4.58 -0.59
N GLN A 132 -19.56 5.18 0.61
CA GLN A 132 -20.53 6.21 0.98
C GLN A 132 -20.15 7.52 0.29
N LYS A 133 -21.10 8.12 -0.42
CA LYS A 133 -20.96 9.48 -0.93
C LYS A 133 -21.13 10.44 0.25
N VAL A 134 -20.08 11.19 0.58
CA VAL A 134 -20.08 12.15 1.69
C VAL A 134 -19.85 13.54 1.12
N GLU A 135 -20.69 14.49 1.51
CA GLU A 135 -20.53 15.88 1.11
C GLU A 135 -19.25 16.47 1.72
N PRO A 136 -18.32 16.98 0.90
CA PRO A 136 -17.10 17.64 1.39
C PRO A 136 -17.45 18.86 2.27
N LYS A 137 -16.89 18.95 3.47
CA LYS A 137 -17.11 20.09 4.39
C LYS A 137 -15.80 20.79 4.74
N GLU A 138 -14.98 20.07 5.50
CA GLU A 138 -13.75 20.59 6.08
C GLU A 138 -12.60 19.68 5.67
N SER A 139 -11.44 20.29 5.46
CA SER A 139 -10.25 19.62 4.92
C SER A 139 -9.03 19.76 5.81
N ILE A 140 -8.17 18.75 5.73
CA ILE A 140 -6.77 18.83 6.16
C ILE A 140 -5.86 18.54 4.97
N ALA A 141 -4.63 19.05 5.01
CA ALA A 141 -3.57 18.65 4.11
C ALA A 141 -2.61 17.68 4.79
N VAL A 142 -2.01 16.81 3.98
CA VAL A 142 -0.88 15.96 4.37
C VAL A 142 0.29 16.26 3.47
N ASP A 143 1.37 16.77 4.06
CA ASP A 143 2.67 16.90 3.42
C ASP A 143 3.56 15.72 3.84
N ILE A 144 4.16 15.04 2.87
CA ILE A 144 4.93 13.83 3.08
C ILE A 144 6.39 14.16 2.75
N ASN A 145 7.25 14.19 3.76
CA ASN A 145 8.68 14.43 3.59
C ASN A 145 9.52 13.23 4.05
N MET A 146 10.83 13.29 3.82
CA MET A 146 11.76 12.23 4.20
C MET A 146 11.89 12.10 5.72
N ALA A 147 11.91 13.21 6.44
CA ALA A 147 12.10 13.23 7.90
C ALA A 147 10.78 13.01 8.64
N GLU A 148 9.70 13.64 8.17
CA GLU A 148 8.39 13.61 8.80
C GLU A 148 7.23 13.69 7.81
N VAL A 149 6.05 13.28 8.26
CA VAL A 149 4.75 13.53 7.62
C VAL A 149 4.03 14.58 8.45
N VAL A 150 3.69 15.70 7.84
CA VAL A 150 2.99 16.81 8.50
C VAL A 150 1.54 16.80 8.06
N VAL A 151 0.63 16.88 9.03
CA VAL A 151 -0.81 16.75 8.81
C VAL A 151 -1.50 17.89 9.54
N GLY A 152 -2.28 18.72 8.85
CA GLY A 152 -2.93 19.82 9.53
C GLY A 152 -3.99 20.55 8.73
N LYS A 153 -4.80 21.33 9.45
CA LYS A 153 -5.82 22.22 8.90
C LYS A 153 -5.21 23.59 8.58
N ASP A 154 -4.37 24.08 9.47
CA ASP A 154 -3.76 25.40 9.43
C ASP A 154 -2.45 25.39 10.22
N ASP A 155 -1.88 26.58 10.43
CA ASP A 155 -0.60 26.78 11.10
C ASP A 155 -0.63 26.66 12.63
N LYS A 156 -1.81 26.40 13.22
CA LYS A 156 -2.00 26.16 14.66
C LYS A 156 -2.44 24.72 14.94
N ASN A 157 -3.19 24.13 14.02
CA ASN A 157 -3.85 22.84 14.15
C ASN A 157 -3.18 21.82 13.23
N TYR A 158 -1.99 21.36 13.62
CA TYR A 158 -1.23 20.36 12.89
C TYR A 158 -0.49 19.38 13.81
N VAL A 159 -0.11 18.24 13.25
CA VAL A 159 0.70 17.21 13.91
C VAL A 159 1.85 16.78 12.99
N ARG A 160 2.96 16.40 13.61
CA ARG A 160 4.16 15.90 12.93
C ARG A 160 4.39 14.44 13.28
N ILE A 161 4.63 13.63 12.26
CA ILE A 161 4.82 12.18 12.40
C ILE A 161 6.21 11.84 11.85
N PRO A 162 7.20 11.51 12.70
CA PRO A 162 8.53 11.16 12.22
C PRO A 162 8.48 9.91 11.34
N THR A 163 9.22 9.90 10.23
CA THR A 163 9.32 8.71 9.38
C THR A 163 10.30 7.69 9.95
N ARG A 164 10.20 6.45 9.48
CA ARG A 164 11.17 5.39 9.77
C ARG A 164 12.22 5.23 8.67
N LEU A 165 12.41 6.27 7.85
CA LEU A 165 13.24 6.17 6.64
C LEU A 165 14.70 5.85 6.98
N GLU A 166 15.24 6.40 8.06
CA GLU A 166 16.62 6.15 8.47
C GLU A 166 16.83 4.70 8.93
N GLU A 167 15.85 4.12 9.63
CA GLU A 167 15.86 2.70 10.00
C GLU A 167 15.80 1.81 8.74
N VAL A 168 14.92 2.13 7.79
CA VAL A 168 14.81 1.42 6.51
C VAL A 168 16.12 1.51 5.73
N HIS A 169 16.74 2.69 5.70
CA HIS A 169 18.02 2.94 5.07
C HIS A 169 19.13 2.11 5.71
N HIS A 170 19.21 2.04 7.04
CA HIS A 170 20.16 1.21 7.78
C HIS A 170 20.10 -0.27 7.35
N TRP A 171 18.90 -0.85 7.25
CA TRP A 171 18.74 -2.24 6.80
C TRP A 171 19.17 -2.44 5.34
N LYS A 172 18.93 -1.45 4.47
CA LYS A 172 19.46 -1.47 3.10
C LYS A 172 20.99 -1.43 3.11
N SER A 173 21.60 -0.52 3.88
CA SER A 173 23.06 -0.40 3.98
C SER A 173 23.72 -1.67 4.53
N LEU A 174 23.07 -2.40 5.44
CA LEU A 174 23.52 -3.73 5.87
C LEU A 174 23.56 -4.74 4.73
N ALA A 175 22.56 -4.74 3.86
CA ALA A 175 22.53 -5.60 2.67
C ALA A 175 23.66 -5.25 1.69
N GLU A 176 23.89 -3.97 1.43
CA GLU A 176 24.94 -3.48 0.54
C GLU A 176 26.34 -3.75 1.08
N ARG A 177 26.57 -3.56 2.39
CA ARG A 177 27.83 -3.93 3.05
C ARG A 177 28.14 -5.41 2.88
N LEU A 178 27.13 -6.28 3.02
CA LEU A 178 27.31 -7.72 2.86
C LEU A 178 27.64 -8.10 1.40
N LEU A 179 26.98 -7.47 0.43
CA LEU A 179 27.28 -7.63 -1.00
C LEU A 179 28.69 -7.15 -1.35
N LYS A 180 29.14 -6.02 -0.77
CA LYS A 180 30.49 -5.47 -0.97
C LYS A 180 31.57 -6.34 -0.30
N LYS A 181 31.30 -6.90 0.89
CA LYS A 181 32.22 -7.80 1.60
C LYS A 181 32.43 -9.13 0.87
N TYR A 182 31.40 -9.62 0.17
CA TYR A 182 31.46 -10.87 -0.58
C TYR A 182 31.07 -10.69 -2.06
N PRO A 183 31.90 -10.00 -2.87
CA PRO A 183 31.63 -9.82 -4.29
C PRO A 183 31.50 -11.16 -5.00
N ARG A 184 30.46 -11.31 -5.83
CA ARG A 184 30.12 -12.50 -6.63
C ARG A 184 29.80 -13.78 -5.85
N ARG A 185 30.41 -14.02 -4.69
CA ARG A 185 30.18 -15.20 -3.80
C ARG A 185 28.74 -15.35 -3.34
N TRP A 186 27.97 -14.27 -3.25
CA TRP A 186 26.54 -14.35 -2.92
C TRP A 186 25.71 -15.09 -3.99
N ARG A 187 26.22 -15.24 -5.22
CA ARG A 187 25.55 -16.00 -6.29
C ARG A 187 25.62 -17.51 -6.05
N GLU A 188 26.74 -17.97 -5.48
CA GLU A 188 27.02 -19.38 -5.21
C GLU A 188 26.63 -19.77 -3.78
N ASN A 189 26.76 -18.85 -2.82
CA ASN A 189 26.45 -19.09 -1.42
C ASN A 189 25.02 -18.68 -1.06
N LYS A 190 24.14 -19.69 -0.95
CA LYS A 190 22.73 -19.51 -0.59
C LYS A 190 22.53 -18.84 0.78
N ARG A 191 23.43 -19.01 1.75
CA ARG A 191 23.30 -18.40 3.09
C ARG A 191 23.51 -16.89 3.03
N ILE A 192 24.51 -16.42 2.27
CA ILE A 192 24.77 -14.99 2.06
C ILE A 192 23.57 -14.36 1.33
N LEU A 193 23.11 -14.99 0.25
CA LEU A 193 21.94 -14.51 -0.50
C LEU A 193 20.68 -14.44 0.38
N TYR A 194 20.44 -15.46 1.22
CA TYR A 194 19.33 -15.46 2.17
C TYR A 194 19.43 -14.28 3.15
N ARG A 195 20.62 -14.02 3.69
CA ARG A 195 20.84 -12.89 4.63
C ARG A 195 20.60 -11.54 3.95
N VAL A 196 21.13 -11.31 2.74
CA VAL A 196 20.85 -10.11 1.94
C VAL A 196 19.34 -9.94 1.71
N ARG A 197 18.64 -11.01 1.28
CA ARG A 197 17.19 -11.00 1.09
C ARG A 197 16.43 -10.69 2.38
N SER A 198 16.89 -11.22 3.51
CA SER A 198 16.26 -10.98 4.81
C SER A 198 16.33 -9.51 5.23
N PHE A 199 17.44 -8.82 4.98
CA PHE A 199 17.59 -7.39 5.25
C PHE A 199 16.68 -6.54 4.36
N HIS A 200 16.63 -6.80 3.05
CA HIS A 200 15.69 -6.12 2.17
C HIS A 200 14.22 -6.39 2.53
N LEU A 201 13.91 -7.63 2.96
CA LEU A 201 12.57 -7.98 3.43
C LEU A 201 12.22 -7.25 4.72
N LYS A 202 13.16 -7.10 5.66
CA LYS A 202 12.99 -6.32 6.89
C LYS A 202 12.73 -4.84 6.57
N ALA A 203 13.56 -4.22 5.73
CA ALA A 203 13.39 -2.84 5.26
C ALA A 203 12.00 -2.62 4.64
N ARG A 204 11.56 -3.53 3.76
CA ARG A 204 10.23 -3.48 3.13
C ARG A 204 9.10 -3.60 4.16
N ARG A 205 9.21 -4.53 5.11
CA ARG A 205 8.21 -4.75 6.16
C ARG A 205 8.08 -3.53 7.08
N ILE A 206 9.18 -2.88 7.44
CA ILE A 206 9.16 -1.66 8.24
C ILE A 206 8.39 -0.55 7.51
N MET A 207 8.72 -0.30 6.23
CA MET A 207 8.05 0.75 5.46
C MET A 207 6.57 0.44 5.22
N GLU A 208 6.21 -0.83 5.01
CA GLU A 208 4.81 -1.25 4.85
C GLU A 208 4.01 -1.11 6.15
N ASP A 209 4.58 -1.52 7.29
CA ASP A 209 3.97 -1.34 8.61
C ASP A 209 3.78 0.15 8.94
N PHE A 210 4.81 0.96 8.69
CA PHE A 210 4.73 2.42 8.83
C PHE A 210 3.61 3.00 7.98
N ALA A 211 3.55 2.68 6.68
CA ALA A 211 2.53 3.23 5.80
C ALA A 211 1.10 2.85 6.22
N ARG A 212 0.87 1.62 6.68
CA ARG A 212 -0.42 1.18 7.21
C ARG A 212 -0.82 1.94 8.48
N LYS A 213 0.12 2.09 9.42
CA LYS A 213 -0.12 2.76 10.71
C LYS A 213 -0.35 4.25 10.51
N VAL A 214 0.49 4.93 9.73
CA VAL A 214 0.34 6.36 9.41
C VAL A 214 -0.94 6.61 8.64
N GLY A 215 -1.28 5.77 7.65
CA GLY A 215 -2.55 5.89 6.93
C GLY A 215 -3.76 5.83 7.86
N LYS A 216 -3.75 4.92 8.85
CA LYS A 216 -4.81 4.87 9.88
C LYS A 216 -4.78 6.10 10.77
N TRP A 217 -3.60 6.47 11.26
CA TRP A 217 -3.44 7.57 12.21
C TRP A 217 -3.87 8.92 11.62
N ILE A 218 -3.53 9.20 10.36
CA ILE A 218 -3.95 10.42 9.65
C ILE A 218 -5.47 10.53 9.62
N VAL A 219 -6.16 9.43 9.32
CA VAL A 219 -7.63 9.41 9.29
C VAL A 219 -8.22 9.55 10.70
N ASP A 220 -7.57 8.99 11.72
CA ASP A 220 -7.97 9.17 13.11
C ASP A 220 -7.71 10.62 13.62
N VAL A 221 -6.67 11.30 13.12
CA VAL A 221 -6.43 12.74 13.33
C VAL A 221 -7.54 13.54 12.66
N ALA A 222 -7.81 13.27 11.38
CA ALA A 222 -8.85 13.92 10.60
C ALA A 222 -10.21 13.85 11.30
N LYS A 223 -10.58 12.66 11.77
CA LYS A 223 -11.84 12.44 12.49
C LYS A 223 -11.91 13.25 13.80
N ARG A 224 -10.82 13.31 14.57
CA ARG A 224 -10.75 14.11 15.81
C ARG A 224 -10.85 15.62 15.55
N MET A 225 -10.39 16.07 14.39
CA MET A 225 -10.50 17.46 13.95
C MET A 225 -11.85 17.78 13.29
N GLY A 226 -12.78 16.81 13.22
CA GLY A 226 -14.10 17.01 12.62
C GLY A 226 -14.08 17.18 11.09
N VAL A 227 -12.99 16.79 10.42
CA VAL A 227 -12.84 16.96 8.97
C VAL A 227 -13.22 15.69 8.21
N ASN A 228 -13.63 15.82 6.96
CA ASN A 228 -14.02 14.70 6.10
C ASN A 228 -13.32 14.69 4.73
N VAL A 229 -12.43 15.65 4.47
CA VAL A 229 -11.60 15.72 3.26
C VAL A 229 -10.12 15.67 3.64
N ILE A 230 -9.35 14.83 2.95
CA ILE A 230 -7.89 14.75 3.08
C ILE A 230 -7.25 15.14 1.76
N LYS A 231 -6.46 16.21 1.77
CA LYS A 231 -5.72 16.71 0.62
C LYS A 231 -4.30 16.12 0.62
N LEU A 232 -3.96 15.42 -0.46
CA LEU A 232 -2.66 14.81 -0.70
C LEU A 232 -1.99 15.50 -1.89
N GLU A 233 -0.66 15.61 -1.88
CA GLU A 233 0.06 16.11 -3.04
C GLU A 233 -0.03 15.17 -4.26
N SER A 234 -0.19 15.74 -5.45
CA SER A 234 -0.15 15.00 -6.71
C SER A 234 1.28 14.62 -7.08
N LEU A 235 1.55 13.31 -7.15
CA LEU A 235 2.88 12.77 -7.49
C LEU A 235 3.20 12.74 -8.99
N LYS A 236 2.39 13.39 -9.85
CA LYS A 236 2.52 13.31 -11.33
C LYS A 236 3.93 13.65 -11.83
N ASN A 237 4.63 14.56 -11.16
CA ASN A 237 5.96 15.03 -11.57
C ASN A 237 7.11 14.49 -10.70
N LEU A 238 6.83 13.71 -9.66
CA LEU A 238 7.86 13.28 -8.71
C LEU A 238 8.98 12.50 -9.41
N ILE A 239 8.63 11.56 -10.31
CA ILE A 239 9.60 10.68 -10.98
C ILE A 239 10.56 11.47 -11.88
N LYS A 240 10.07 12.47 -12.63
CA LYS A 240 10.90 13.31 -13.52
C LYS A 240 11.92 14.14 -12.74
N SER A 241 11.57 14.57 -11.53
CA SER A 241 12.48 15.34 -10.67
C SER A 241 13.53 14.47 -9.98
N VAL A 242 13.24 13.19 -9.75
CA VAL A 242 14.12 12.24 -9.04
C VAL A 242 15.41 11.95 -9.82
N GLU A 243 15.37 11.97 -11.16
CA GLU A 243 16.54 11.66 -12.00
C GLU A 243 17.67 12.69 -11.86
N LYS A 244 17.34 13.92 -11.46
CA LYS A 244 18.28 15.03 -11.28
C LYS A 244 18.93 15.07 -9.90
N LEU A 245 18.52 14.18 -8.99
CA LEU A 245 19.00 14.16 -7.61
C LEU A 245 20.26 13.31 -7.46
N SER A 246 21.04 13.58 -6.41
CA SER A 246 22.17 12.74 -6.05
C SER A 246 21.70 11.30 -5.75
N LYS A 247 22.61 10.34 -5.93
CA LYS A 247 22.31 8.91 -5.75
C LYS A 247 21.71 8.62 -4.37
N GLU A 248 22.23 9.24 -3.32
CA GLU A 248 21.76 9.05 -1.95
C GLU A 248 20.33 9.56 -1.75
N PHE A 249 20.02 10.76 -2.22
CA PHE A 249 18.67 11.32 -2.15
C PHE A 249 17.67 10.49 -2.95
N ARG A 250 18.05 10.10 -4.18
CA ARG A 250 17.24 9.22 -5.02
C ARG A 250 16.94 7.90 -4.34
N ASP A 251 17.94 7.30 -3.71
CA ASP A 251 17.79 6.04 -2.98
C ASP A 251 16.83 6.17 -1.80
N LYS A 252 16.93 7.26 -1.02
CA LYS A 252 15.99 7.57 0.07
C LYS A 252 14.57 7.79 -0.44
N LEU A 253 14.38 8.49 -1.57
CA LEU A 253 13.05 8.67 -2.17
C LEU A 253 12.41 7.34 -2.58
N TYR A 254 13.18 6.43 -3.19
CA TYR A 254 12.69 5.10 -3.55
C TYR A 254 12.30 4.27 -2.31
N LEU A 255 13.07 4.38 -1.23
CA LEU A 255 12.78 3.71 0.03
C LEU A 255 11.51 4.25 0.71
N MET A 256 11.23 5.55 0.60
CA MET A 256 10.03 6.18 1.19
C MET A 256 8.73 5.64 0.60
N GLN A 257 8.72 5.16 -0.66
CA GLN A 257 7.52 4.56 -1.26
C GLN A 257 6.29 5.47 -1.18
N TYR A 258 6.41 6.76 -1.54
CA TYR A 258 5.35 7.78 -1.48
C TYR A 258 3.97 7.29 -1.92
N ARG A 259 3.89 6.61 -3.07
CA ARG A 259 2.64 6.05 -3.60
C ARG A 259 1.97 5.05 -2.65
N ARG A 260 2.76 4.27 -1.91
CA ARG A 260 2.25 3.31 -0.92
C ARG A 260 1.67 4.02 0.29
N LEU A 261 2.31 5.10 0.74
CA LEU A 261 1.77 5.92 1.84
C LEU A 261 0.45 6.56 1.43
N GLN A 262 0.39 7.20 0.26
CA GLN A 262 -0.85 7.75 -0.29
C GLN A 262 -1.93 6.69 -0.47
N TYR A 263 -1.58 5.50 -0.97
CA TYR A 263 -2.53 4.38 -1.09
C TYR A 263 -3.15 4.01 0.25
N TRP A 264 -2.34 3.85 1.31
CA TRP A 264 -2.88 3.48 2.63
C TRP A 264 -3.70 4.60 3.26
N ILE A 265 -3.33 5.87 3.06
CA ILE A 265 -4.15 7.01 3.48
C ILE A 265 -5.50 6.98 2.75
N SER A 266 -5.49 6.90 1.42
CA SER A 266 -6.72 6.84 0.61
C SER A 266 -7.59 5.65 0.95
N TRP A 267 -6.99 4.48 1.16
CA TRP A 267 -7.72 3.28 1.54
C TRP A 267 -8.40 3.44 2.92
N GLN A 268 -7.67 3.97 3.92
CA GLN A 268 -8.20 4.18 5.26
C GLN A 268 -9.27 5.28 5.28
N ALA A 269 -9.11 6.32 4.46
CA ALA A 269 -10.06 7.42 4.30
C ALA A 269 -11.37 6.90 3.69
N LYS A 270 -11.31 6.24 2.54
CA LYS A 270 -12.46 5.61 1.87
C LYS A 270 -13.20 4.63 2.78
N LYS A 271 -12.45 3.78 3.48
CA LYS A 271 -13.02 2.82 4.46
C LYS A 271 -13.91 3.51 5.50
N ARG A 272 -13.56 4.73 5.91
CA ARG A 272 -14.26 5.53 6.93
C ARG A 272 -15.12 6.66 6.35
N GLY A 273 -15.42 6.64 5.05
CA GLY A 273 -16.32 7.63 4.43
C GLY A 273 -15.70 9.02 4.33
N MET A 274 -14.38 9.13 4.16
CA MET A 274 -13.71 10.40 3.88
C MET A 274 -13.31 10.51 2.41
N THR A 275 -13.35 11.73 1.90
CA THR A 275 -12.93 12.07 0.53
C THR A 275 -11.44 12.34 0.51
N VAL A 276 -10.76 11.91 -0.56
CA VAL A 276 -9.34 12.23 -0.78
C VAL A 276 -9.18 12.99 -2.08
N GLU A 277 -8.53 14.14 -1.99
CA GLU A 277 -8.27 15.03 -3.11
C GLU A 277 -6.78 15.13 -3.36
N PHE A 278 -6.37 15.05 -4.62
CA PHE A 278 -4.97 15.24 -5.01
C PHE A 278 -4.77 16.66 -5.52
N VAL A 279 -4.00 17.46 -4.78
CA VAL A 279 -3.72 18.87 -5.10
C VAL A 279 -2.34 19.04 -5.73
N ASN A 280 -2.18 20.04 -6.59
CA ASN A 280 -0.87 20.40 -7.13
C ASN A 280 0.01 20.90 -5.96
N PRO A 281 1.27 20.46 -5.80
CA PRO A 281 2.18 20.97 -4.76
C PRO A 281 3.00 22.20 -5.17
N SER A 282 2.99 22.65 -6.42
CA SER A 282 3.85 23.76 -6.89
C SER A 282 3.74 25.00 -6.01
N TYR A 283 4.87 25.56 -5.57
CA TYR A 283 4.98 26.75 -4.72
C TYR A 283 4.34 26.64 -3.31
N SER A 284 3.87 25.46 -2.89
CA SER A 284 3.22 25.29 -1.58
C SER A 284 4.12 25.67 -0.40
N SER A 285 5.42 25.44 -0.52
CA SER A 285 6.39 25.68 0.55
C SER A 285 7.08 27.04 0.52
N VAL A 286 6.78 27.90 -0.45
CA VAL A 286 7.45 29.21 -0.63
C VAL A 286 6.51 30.38 -0.79
N SER A 287 5.21 30.14 -0.93
CA SER A 287 4.19 31.19 -1.00
C SER A 287 3.65 31.49 0.40
N CYS A 288 3.43 32.76 0.72
CA CYS A 288 2.85 33.17 1.99
C CYS A 288 1.36 32.76 2.05
N PRO A 289 0.91 31.99 3.05
CA PRO A 289 -0.49 31.64 3.19
C PRO A 289 -1.42 32.83 3.43
N LYS A 290 -0.88 33.95 3.96
CA LYS A 290 -1.67 35.17 4.25
C LYS A 290 -1.84 36.11 3.07
N CYS A 291 -0.80 36.31 2.25
CA CYS A 291 -0.80 37.35 1.21
C CYS A 291 -0.38 36.85 -0.18
N GLY A 292 -0.07 35.56 -0.34
CA GLY A 292 0.31 34.94 -1.62
C GLY A 292 1.72 35.28 -2.13
N LYS A 293 2.38 36.32 -1.58
CA LYS A 293 3.74 36.72 -1.99
C LYS A 293 4.77 35.63 -1.68
N ARG A 294 5.84 35.58 -2.46
CA ARG A 294 6.98 34.67 -2.22
C ARG A 294 7.66 35.02 -0.89
N MET A 295 7.96 34.01 -0.09
CA MET A 295 8.68 34.12 1.17
C MET A 295 10.18 33.91 0.99
N VAL A 296 10.96 34.46 1.92
CA VAL A 296 12.42 34.34 1.96
C VAL A 296 12.81 33.43 3.12
N GLU A 297 13.74 32.51 2.89
CA GLU A 297 14.31 31.67 3.95
C GLU A 297 15.26 32.51 4.79
N VAL A 298 15.03 32.60 6.10
CA VAL A 298 15.84 33.40 7.04
C VAL A 298 16.71 32.52 7.94
N SER A 299 16.33 31.26 8.13
CA SER A 299 17.14 30.22 8.76
C SER A 299 16.72 28.86 8.21
N HIS A 300 17.45 27.78 8.55
CA HIS A 300 17.19 26.46 7.98
C HIS A 300 15.72 26.04 8.15
N ARG A 301 15.00 25.96 7.01
CA ARG A 301 13.55 25.67 6.90
C ARG A 301 12.61 26.72 7.49
N TRP A 302 13.10 27.86 7.98
CA TRP A 302 12.26 28.94 8.50
C TRP A 302 12.13 30.07 7.47
N PHE A 303 10.89 30.44 7.14
CA PHE A 303 10.60 31.41 6.10
C PHE A 303 9.88 32.62 6.68
N LYS A 304 10.22 33.80 6.16
CA LYS A 304 9.60 35.09 6.51
C LYS A 304 9.04 35.78 5.27
N CYS A 305 7.86 36.37 5.41
CA CYS A 305 7.21 37.18 4.39
C CYS A 305 7.29 38.67 4.72
N SER A 306 7.25 39.52 3.69
CA SER A 306 7.16 40.98 3.83
C SER A 306 5.87 41.45 4.52
N CYS A 307 4.82 40.63 4.57
CA CYS A 307 3.60 40.92 5.34
C CYS A 307 3.73 40.61 6.85
N GLY A 308 4.90 40.17 7.32
CA GLY A 308 5.15 39.82 8.72
C GLY A 308 4.83 38.37 9.10
N TYR A 309 4.27 37.56 8.19
CA TYR A 309 4.09 36.13 8.44
C TYR A 309 5.42 35.38 8.44
N GLU A 310 5.64 34.52 9.42
CA GLU A 310 6.79 33.63 9.48
C GLU A 310 6.39 32.26 10.05
N ASN A 311 6.99 31.20 9.51
CA ASN A 311 6.80 29.84 10.01
C ASN A 311 7.84 28.88 9.42
N ASP A 312 7.80 27.63 9.88
CA ASP A 312 8.50 26.51 9.26
C ASP A 312 7.90 26.15 7.89
N ARG A 313 8.78 25.76 6.97
CA ARG A 313 8.50 25.42 5.57
C ARG A 313 7.37 24.39 5.40
N ASP A 314 7.31 23.37 6.25
CA ASP A 314 6.31 22.30 6.11
C ASP A 314 4.94 22.75 6.63
N VAL A 315 4.93 23.63 7.66
CA VAL A 315 3.69 24.25 8.16
C VAL A 315 3.11 25.21 7.10
N ILE A 316 3.98 25.92 6.39
CA ILE A 316 3.58 26.73 5.22
C ILE A 316 3.02 25.83 4.11
N ALA A 317 3.69 24.71 3.83
CA ALA A 317 3.25 23.75 2.82
C ALA A 317 1.85 23.21 3.12
N ILE A 318 1.61 22.66 4.31
CA ILE A 318 0.28 22.12 4.66
C ILE A 318 -0.81 23.20 4.63
N THR A 319 -0.52 24.43 5.09
CA THR A 319 -1.51 25.53 5.08
C THR A 319 -1.90 25.89 3.65
N ASN A 320 -0.91 26.04 2.77
CA ASN A 320 -1.15 26.33 1.35
C ASN A 320 -1.81 25.15 0.61
N LEU A 321 -1.42 23.91 0.90
CA LEU A 321 -2.04 22.73 0.31
C LEU A 321 -3.50 22.61 0.73
N ASN A 322 -3.82 22.94 1.98
CA ASN A 322 -5.20 22.88 2.46
C ASN A 322 -6.08 23.96 1.82
N GLY A 323 -5.52 25.15 1.58
CA GLY A 323 -6.20 26.24 0.85
C GLY A 323 -6.39 25.98 -0.65
N ARG A 324 -5.74 24.97 -1.25
CA ARG A 324 -5.91 24.63 -2.67
C ARG A 324 -7.17 23.83 -2.92
N GLY A 325 -7.81 24.10 -4.07
CA GLY A 325 -9.05 23.39 -4.43
C GLY A 325 -10.17 23.70 -3.45
N SER A 326 -10.38 24.99 -3.13
CA SER A 326 -11.45 25.42 -2.22
C SER A 326 -12.77 24.72 -2.57
N LEU A 327 -13.41 24.15 -1.55
CA LEU A 327 -14.70 23.44 -1.67
C LEU A 327 -15.84 24.40 -2.04
N THR A 328 -15.61 25.69 -1.83
CA THR A 328 -16.39 26.81 -2.38
C THR A 328 -15.69 27.33 -3.62
N LEU A 329 -16.43 27.46 -4.74
CA LEU A 329 -15.99 28.20 -5.94
C LEU A 329 -15.36 29.52 -5.49
N SER A 330 -14.06 29.68 -5.74
CA SER A 330 -13.37 30.93 -5.46
C SER A 330 -14.03 32.04 -6.28
N THR A 331 -14.67 32.99 -5.60
CA THR A 331 -15.12 34.27 -6.17
C THR A 331 -13.95 35.24 -6.41
N ALA A 332 -12.71 34.79 -6.28
CA ALA A 332 -11.56 35.59 -6.67
C ALA A 332 -11.60 35.81 -8.21
N PRO A 333 -11.55 37.06 -8.69
CA PRO A 333 -11.47 37.33 -10.12
C PRO A 333 -10.27 36.57 -10.68
N GLN A 334 -10.49 35.79 -11.72
CA GLN A 334 -9.41 35.22 -12.50
C GLN A 334 -8.51 36.37 -12.95
N MET A 335 -7.31 36.50 -12.35
CA MET A 335 -6.27 37.34 -12.92
C MET A 335 -5.90 36.70 -14.26
N ARG A 336 -6.46 37.29 -15.32
CA ARG A 336 -6.03 37.04 -16.70
C ARG A 336 -4.58 37.47 -16.85
N ASP A 337 -3.83 36.61 -17.53
CA ASP A 337 -2.65 36.88 -18.33
C ASP A 337 -1.65 37.92 -17.79
N VAL A 338 -0.63 37.42 -17.08
CA VAL A 338 0.65 38.13 -17.01
C VAL A 338 1.53 37.63 -18.16
N ASN A 339 1.74 38.53 -19.10
CA ASN A 339 2.50 38.39 -20.34
C ASN A 339 3.93 37.87 -20.05
N PRO A 340 4.39 36.76 -20.67
CA PRO A 340 5.75 36.28 -20.50
C PRO A 340 6.64 37.09 -21.44
N ASN A 341 7.29 38.13 -20.90
CA ASN A 341 8.61 38.63 -21.31
C ASN A 341 8.80 40.07 -20.80
N ARG A 342 9.68 40.24 -19.81
CA ARG A 342 10.67 41.32 -19.76
C ARG A 342 11.73 41.02 -18.72
#